data_AF-A0A1E4SB34-F1
#
_entry.id   AF-A0A1E4SB34-F1
#
_cell.length_a   1.000
_cell.length_b   1.000
_cell.length_c   1.000
_cell.angle_alpha   90.00
_cell.angle_beta   90.00
_cell.angle_gamma   90.00
#
_symmetry.space_group_name_H-M   'P 1'
#
loop_
_entity.id
_entity.type
_entity.pdbx_description
1 polymer ?
#
loop_
_entity_poly.entity_id
_entity_poly.type
_entity_poly.pdbx_seq_one_letter_code
_entity_poly.pdbx_strand_id
1 'polypeptide(L)'
;MLKSGVDEKLDTVLSFTSQDLRERDEVLATIISPHTGKPFNITGDVDDAMKYALDNEGLIEYDAERDKKLLRKIDLYMMPIMCLLYCLQFMDKLSNSYASIVGLRTDLHMKGDMYSWTGSAFYIGYLFFEFPAVRILQRFPVAKTVGVFVITWGVILSLHSVPQYAGFIALRTILGMLELSITPAFVIITGQYYRKEETFLRTALWFSSNGIGQILGSGAIAYNVVNNAGSYSITAWKLIFIITGCLTIFIGFVILAHVPDTPSKAWFLNAEDKRLVIERIRVNQQGFGNKHFKKEQFIEAFTDIKTWLFFLFAITNNVPNGGLTNFGAILLSEGFGYSKKQSLLMQMPFGAIEFVGCTLFACCYKFYPIRLAWAILATVVTVVGQCLLGFVDNHNAQFAGYCLNALAPLGFICILSSIASNVAGHTKKTTVSAIFLIGYCVGNLVGPQTFIDLEAPQYTTAKVCMLTFSLVSLVCLVLILLYYTYENKRRDNAEADNAEFMNIENIEFADLTDKQNPFFRYTA
;
A
#
# COMPACT_ATOMS: atom_id res chain seq x y z
N MET A 1 59.39 -25.27 -33.91
CA MET A 1 58.44 -26.40 -33.94
C MET A 1 57.71 -26.41 -32.61
N LEU A 2 56.55 -25.76 -32.50
CA LEU A 2 55.18 -26.23 -32.80
C LEU A 2 54.46 -26.82 -31.56
N LYS A 3 53.43 -26.07 -31.12
CA LYS A 3 52.09 -26.47 -30.58
C LYS A 3 52.03 -27.20 -29.22
N SER A 4 51.01 -27.07 -28.36
CA SER A 4 49.71 -26.35 -28.31
C SER A 4 49.17 -26.58 -26.87
N GLY A 5 48.62 -25.60 -26.15
CA GLY A 5 47.24 -25.14 -26.29
C GLY A 5 46.28 -25.98 -25.42
N VAL A 6 45.88 -25.44 -24.26
CA VAL A 6 44.51 -25.56 -23.71
C VAL A 6 44.22 -24.22 -23.04
N ASP A 7 43.71 -23.29 -23.85
CA ASP A 7 42.79 -22.27 -23.36
C ASP A 7 41.61 -23.04 -22.76
N GLU A 8 41.43 -23.03 -21.44
CA GLU A 8 40.09 -23.22 -20.87
C GLU A 8 39.29 -21.96 -21.21
N LYS A 9 38.81 -21.90 -22.46
CA LYS A 9 37.61 -21.14 -22.77
C LYS A 9 36.54 -21.64 -21.83
N LEU A 10 36.18 -20.83 -20.84
CA LEU A 10 34.87 -20.91 -20.22
C LEU A 10 33.86 -20.80 -21.35
N ASP A 11 33.25 -21.92 -21.71
CA ASP A 11 32.16 -21.94 -22.67
C ASP A 11 31.02 -21.10 -22.08
N THR A 12 30.75 -19.97 -22.71
CA THR A 12 29.55 -19.20 -22.45
C THR A 12 28.38 -20.05 -22.96
N VAL A 13 27.66 -20.70 -22.05
CA VAL A 13 26.45 -21.45 -22.39
C VAL A 13 25.46 -20.47 -23.02
N LEU A 14 25.17 -20.70 -24.31
CA LEU A 14 24.57 -19.74 -25.24
C LEU A 14 23.04 -19.90 -25.40
N SER A 15 22.38 -20.75 -24.61
CA SER A 15 20.92 -20.92 -24.66
C SER A 15 20.41 -21.80 -23.51
N PHE A 16 19.14 -21.63 -23.13
CA PHE A 16 18.44 -22.51 -22.17
C PHE A 16 17.40 -23.36 -22.92
N THR A 17 17.55 -24.68 -22.87
CA THR A 17 16.55 -25.62 -23.37
C THR A 17 15.80 -26.28 -22.20
N SER A 18 14.59 -26.77 -22.43
CA SER A 18 13.79 -27.52 -21.42
C SER A 18 14.49 -28.78 -20.89
N GLN A 19 15.56 -29.23 -21.55
CA GLN A 19 16.42 -30.33 -21.13
C GLN A 19 17.42 -29.93 -20.02
N ASP A 20 17.85 -28.67 -19.97
CA ASP A 20 18.91 -28.19 -19.05
C ASP A 20 18.39 -27.89 -17.63
N LEU A 21 17.07 -27.84 -17.45
CA LEU A 21 16.40 -27.54 -16.18
C LEU A 21 16.17 -28.77 -15.27
N ARG A 22 16.68 -29.95 -15.66
CA ARG A 22 16.42 -31.20 -14.94
C ARG A 22 17.41 -31.49 -13.82
N GLU A 23 18.59 -30.90 -13.83
CA GLU A 23 19.63 -31.16 -12.83
C GLU A 23 19.72 -29.99 -11.83
N ARG A 24 19.27 -30.24 -10.60
CA ARG A 24 19.03 -29.21 -9.56
C ARG A 24 20.30 -28.57 -8.98
N ASP A 25 21.48 -29.04 -9.35
CA ASP A 25 22.76 -28.68 -8.71
C ASP A 25 23.77 -28.01 -9.65
N GLU A 26 23.44 -27.73 -10.92
CA GLU A 26 24.36 -27.05 -11.83
C GLU A 26 24.33 -25.52 -11.68
N VAL A 27 25.51 -24.92 -11.58
CA VAL A 27 25.72 -23.47 -11.72
C VAL A 27 25.51 -23.15 -13.20
N LEU A 28 24.36 -22.54 -13.52
CA LEU A 28 23.92 -22.28 -14.89
C LEU A 28 24.75 -21.20 -15.60
N ALA A 29 25.28 -20.23 -14.86
CA ALA A 29 26.27 -19.27 -15.35
C ALA A 29 26.97 -18.55 -14.18
N THR A 30 28.24 -18.19 -14.36
CA THR A 30 28.99 -17.34 -13.42
C THR A 30 29.19 -15.95 -14.05
N ILE A 31 28.57 -14.92 -13.50
CA ILE A 31 28.73 -13.53 -13.97
C ILE A 31 29.65 -12.79 -13.00
N ILE A 32 30.68 -12.12 -13.52
CA ILE A 32 31.55 -11.26 -12.70
C ILE A 32 30.85 -9.91 -12.51
N SER A 33 30.56 -9.55 -11.25
CA SER A 33 29.95 -8.26 -10.92
C SER A 33 30.89 -7.11 -11.32
N PRO A 34 30.44 -6.13 -12.14
CA PRO A 34 31.27 -4.99 -12.56
C PRO A 34 31.76 -4.12 -11.40
N HIS A 35 31.05 -4.15 -10.26
CA HIS A 35 31.35 -3.31 -9.10
C HIS A 35 32.15 -4.01 -8.00
N THR A 36 32.12 -5.34 -7.92
CA THR A 36 32.78 -6.10 -6.84
C THR A 36 33.85 -7.07 -7.34
N GLY A 37 33.95 -7.32 -8.66
CA GLY A 37 34.93 -8.23 -9.25
C GLY A 37 34.77 -9.69 -8.79
N LYS A 38 33.65 -10.03 -8.13
CA LYS A 38 33.39 -11.36 -7.59
C LYS A 38 32.48 -12.16 -8.54
N PRO A 39 32.76 -13.46 -8.73
CA PRO A 39 31.90 -14.36 -9.49
C PRO A 39 30.56 -14.56 -8.77
N PHE A 40 29.45 -14.42 -9.51
CA PHE A 40 28.08 -14.62 -9.06
C PHE A 40 27.44 -15.77 -9.84
N ASN A 41 27.05 -16.83 -9.14
CA ASN A 41 26.54 -18.07 -9.73
C ASN A 41 25.01 -18.03 -9.85
N ILE A 42 24.49 -18.05 -11.08
CA ILE A 42 23.08 -18.25 -11.36
C ILE A 42 22.76 -19.73 -11.13
N THR A 43 21.88 -20.03 -10.18
CA THR A 43 21.39 -21.38 -9.88
C THR A 43 19.94 -21.51 -10.34
N GLY A 44 19.56 -22.71 -10.79
CA GLY A 44 18.27 -23.03 -11.42
C GLY A 44 17.06 -23.05 -10.49
N ASP A 45 16.86 -22.00 -9.70
CA ASP A 45 15.65 -21.80 -8.89
C ASP A 45 14.50 -21.33 -9.79
N VAL A 46 13.90 -22.29 -10.50
CA VAL A 46 12.78 -22.03 -11.40
C VAL A 46 11.44 -22.31 -10.70
N ASP A 47 10.60 -21.27 -10.66
CA ASP A 47 9.35 -21.16 -9.90
C ASP A 47 8.29 -22.23 -10.25
N ASP A 48 7.41 -22.57 -9.29
CA ASP A 48 6.35 -23.60 -9.44
C ASP A 48 5.37 -23.30 -10.60
N ALA A 49 5.24 -22.02 -10.97
CA ALA A 49 4.43 -21.58 -12.09
C ALA A 49 5.08 -21.81 -13.46
N MET A 50 6.42 -21.84 -13.54
CA MET A 50 7.13 -22.16 -14.77
C MET A 50 6.97 -23.64 -15.10
N LYS A 51 6.94 -24.54 -14.09
CA LYS A 51 6.57 -25.94 -14.30
C LYS A 51 5.16 -26.09 -14.91
N TYR A 52 4.18 -25.35 -14.39
CA TYR A 52 2.81 -25.41 -14.92
C TYR A 52 2.66 -24.80 -16.33
N ALA A 53 3.46 -23.77 -16.65
CA ALA A 53 3.49 -23.14 -17.97
C ALA A 53 4.27 -23.97 -19.01
N LEU A 54 5.30 -24.71 -18.59
CA LEU A 54 6.03 -25.67 -19.43
C LEU A 54 5.18 -26.93 -19.72
N ASP A 55 4.31 -27.33 -18.78
CA ASP A 55 3.40 -28.48 -18.96
C ASP A 55 2.20 -28.19 -19.89
N ASN A 56 1.95 -26.93 -20.27
CA ASN A 56 0.82 -26.53 -21.11
C ASN A 56 1.26 -25.66 -22.30
N GLU A 57 2.17 -26.17 -23.14
CA GLU A 57 2.48 -25.57 -24.44
C GLU A 57 1.27 -25.65 -25.37
N GLY A 58 0.50 -24.57 -25.42
CA GLY A 58 -0.48 -24.31 -26.46
C GLY A 58 -0.52 -22.82 -26.72
N LEU A 59 -0.03 -22.39 -27.88
CA LEU A 59 -0.10 -21.01 -28.36
C LEU A 59 -1.56 -20.54 -28.34
N ILE A 60 -1.92 -19.73 -27.35
CA ILE A 60 -3.23 -19.06 -27.34
C ILE A 60 -3.10 -17.84 -28.27
N GLU A 61 -3.91 -17.79 -29.32
CA GLU A 61 -3.97 -16.60 -30.18
C GLU A 61 -4.35 -15.37 -29.33
N TYR A 62 -3.43 -14.41 -29.29
CA TYR A 62 -3.55 -13.21 -28.50
C TYR A 62 -4.44 -12.18 -29.23
N ASP A 63 -5.74 -12.21 -28.95
CA ASP A 63 -6.68 -11.18 -29.41
C ASP A 63 -6.84 -10.05 -28.36
N ALA A 64 -6.51 -8.82 -28.77
CA ALA A 64 -6.61 -7.62 -27.93
C ALA A 64 -8.05 -7.32 -27.48
N GLU A 65 -9.08 -7.71 -28.23
CA GLU A 65 -10.46 -7.56 -27.77
C GLU A 65 -10.80 -8.54 -26.66
N ARG A 66 -10.35 -9.79 -26.80
CA ARG A 66 -10.52 -10.84 -25.79
C ARG A 66 -9.79 -10.50 -24.50
N ASP A 67 -8.60 -9.92 -24.60
CA ASP A 67 -7.81 -9.43 -23.47
C ASP A 67 -8.57 -8.35 -22.66
N LYS A 68 -9.21 -7.39 -23.36
CA LYS A 68 -10.03 -6.34 -22.74
C LYS A 68 -11.32 -6.88 -22.10
N LYS A 69 -11.97 -7.86 -22.74
CA LYS A 69 -13.16 -8.53 -22.18
C LYS A 69 -12.81 -9.29 -20.91
N LEU A 70 -11.69 -10.01 -20.91
CA LEU A 70 -11.17 -10.70 -19.72
C LEU A 70 -10.86 -9.71 -18.59
N LEU A 71 -10.18 -8.60 -18.88
CA LEU A 71 -9.92 -7.55 -17.88
C LEU A 71 -11.19 -7.04 -17.22
N ARG A 72 -12.20 -6.66 -18.02
CA ARG A 72 -13.47 -6.16 -17.48
C ARG A 72 -14.17 -7.20 -16.60
N LYS A 73 -14.06 -8.47 -16.96
CA LYS A 73 -14.60 -9.58 -16.18
C LYS A 73 -13.87 -9.72 -14.84
N ILE A 74 -12.54 -9.66 -14.82
CA ILE A 74 -11.76 -9.67 -13.58
C ILE A 74 -12.08 -8.45 -12.73
N ASP A 75 -12.08 -7.26 -13.33
CA ASP A 75 -12.41 -5.99 -12.65
C ASP A 75 -13.79 -6.09 -11.99
N LEU A 76 -14.82 -6.59 -12.69
CA LEU A 76 -16.18 -6.69 -12.16
C LEU A 76 -16.32 -7.64 -10.95
N TYR A 77 -15.52 -8.70 -10.88
CA TYR A 77 -15.64 -9.71 -9.82
C TYR A 77 -14.70 -9.45 -8.64
N MET A 78 -13.51 -8.90 -8.89
CA MET A 78 -12.48 -8.67 -7.87
C MET A 78 -12.52 -7.26 -7.30
N MET A 79 -12.62 -6.22 -8.15
CA MET A 79 -12.48 -4.84 -7.70
C MET A 79 -13.57 -4.39 -6.73
N PRO A 80 -14.88 -4.67 -6.93
CA PRO A 80 -15.91 -4.23 -5.99
C PRO A 80 -15.70 -4.73 -4.57
N ILE A 81 -15.28 -5.98 -4.40
CA ILE A 81 -15.03 -6.56 -3.07
C ILE A 81 -13.78 -5.95 -2.45
N MET A 82 -12.73 -5.74 -3.25
CA MET A 82 -11.51 -5.08 -2.77
C MET A 82 -11.79 -3.63 -2.35
N CYS A 83 -12.49 -2.85 -3.18
CA CYS A 83 -12.93 -1.50 -2.85
C CYS A 83 -13.80 -1.47 -1.59
N LEU A 84 -14.75 -2.41 -1.45
CA LEU A 84 -15.65 -2.46 -0.31
C LEU A 84 -14.91 -2.83 0.99
N LEU A 85 -13.94 -3.75 0.94
CA LEU A 85 -13.13 -4.07 2.11
C LEU A 85 -12.29 -2.87 2.56
N TYR A 86 -11.63 -2.18 1.63
CA TYR A 86 -10.85 -0.96 1.95
C TYR A 86 -11.72 0.16 2.49
N CYS A 87 -12.91 0.33 1.92
CA CYS A 87 -13.94 1.23 2.45
C CYS A 87 -14.27 0.93 3.92
N LEU A 88 -14.53 -0.34 4.26
CA LEU A 88 -14.80 -0.75 5.65
C LEU A 88 -13.56 -0.61 6.56
N GLN A 89 -12.37 -0.86 6.03
CA GLN A 89 -11.10 -0.72 6.73
C GLN A 89 -10.88 0.73 7.19
N PHE A 90 -11.08 1.68 6.28
CA PHE A 90 -10.93 3.08 6.63
C PHE A 90 -12.05 3.58 7.54
N MET A 91 -13.27 3.08 7.35
CA MET A 91 -14.42 3.39 8.21
C MET A 91 -14.20 2.98 9.67
N ASP A 92 -13.53 1.85 9.93
CA ASP A 92 -13.13 1.47 11.28
C ASP A 92 -12.13 2.47 11.89
N LYS A 93 -11.05 2.81 11.18
CA LYS A 93 -10.08 3.80 11.64
C LYS A 93 -10.75 5.12 12.05
N LEU A 94 -11.71 5.58 11.25
CA LEU A 94 -12.49 6.80 11.51
C LEU A 94 -13.56 6.64 12.59
N SER A 95 -13.96 5.41 12.95
CA SER A 95 -14.97 5.17 13.99
C SER A 95 -14.57 5.78 15.33
N ASN A 96 -13.26 5.87 15.64
CA ASN A 96 -12.76 6.58 16.82
C ASN A 96 -13.09 8.07 16.79
N SER A 97 -12.79 8.70 15.64
CA SER A 97 -13.05 10.12 15.37
C SER A 97 -14.53 10.43 15.53
N TYR A 98 -15.41 9.63 14.94
CA TYR A 98 -16.85 9.83 15.08
C TYR A 98 -17.33 9.61 16.52
N ALA A 99 -16.89 8.53 17.16
CA ALA A 99 -17.28 8.20 18.53
C ALA A 99 -16.84 9.27 19.54
N SER A 100 -15.69 9.93 19.31
CA SER A 100 -15.11 10.93 20.21
C SER A 100 -16.06 12.10 20.52
N ILE A 101 -16.79 12.59 19.51
CA ILE A 101 -17.74 13.70 19.65
C ILE A 101 -19.14 13.22 20.08
N VAL A 102 -19.40 11.91 20.04
CA VAL A 102 -20.70 11.28 20.34
C VAL A 102 -20.75 10.67 21.75
N GLY A 103 -19.73 10.91 22.59
CA GLY A 103 -19.75 10.59 24.02
C GLY A 103 -18.72 9.56 24.47
N LEU A 104 -17.89 9.02 23.57
CA LEU A 104 -16.82 8.07 23.91
C LEU A 104 -15.88 8.62 25.00
N ARG A 105 -15.43 9.89 24.86
CA ARG A 105 -14.51 10.53 25.81
C ARG A 105 -15.11 10.64 27.21
N THR A 106 -16.40 10.97 27.27
CA THR A 106 -17.15 11.14 28.53
C THR A 106 -17.40 9.78 29.21
N ASP A 107 -17.90 8.80 28.46
CA ASP A 107 -18.26 7.48 28.98
C ASP A 107 -17.05 6.67 29.47
N LEU A 108 -15.89 6.84 28.84
CA LEU A 108 -14.64 6.17 29.24
C LEU A 108 -13.75 7.02 30.15
N HIS A 109 -14.25 8.19 30.61
CA HIS A 109 -13.54 9.11 31.49
C HIS A 109 -12.12 9.46 31.00
N MET A 110 -11.96 9.67 29.70
CA MET A 110 -10.65 9.99 29.10
C MET A 110 -10.17 11.37 29.56
N LYS A 111 -8.90 11.46 29.97
CA LYS A 111 -8.23 12.69 30.41
C LYS A 111 -6.87 12.84 29.75
N GLY A 112 -6.47 14.07 29.43
CA GLY A 112 -5.18 14.34 28.80
C GLY A 112 -5.00 13.53 27.52
N ASP A 113 -3.85 12.87 27.41
CA ASP A 113 -3.44 12.16 26.19
C ASP A 113 -4.11 10.79 26.01
N MET A 114 -5.04 10.41 26.90
CA MET A 114 -5.74 9.12 26.82
C MET A 114 -6.42 8.92 25.46
N TYR A 115 -7.03 9.98 24.90
CA TYR A 115 -7.63 9.87 23.56
C TYR A 115 -6.55 9.72 22.46
N SER A 116 -5.45 10.46 22.52
CA SER A 116 -4.33 10.33 21.58
C SER A 116 -3.77 8.90 21.55
N TRP A 117 -3.66 8.26 22.73
CA TRP A 117 -3.23 6.87 22.85
C TRP A 117 -4.19 5.86 22.22
N THR A 118 -5.49 6.14 22.12
CA THR A 118 -6.43 5.25 21.40
C THR A 118 -6.09 5.12 19.92
N GLY A 119 -5.65 6.22 19.29
CA GLY A 119 -5.17 6.22 17.91
C GLY A 119 -3.80 5.55 17.77
N SER A 120 -2.86 5.87 18.64
CA SER A 120 -1.49 5.31 18.59
C SER A 120 -1.43 3.81 18.91
N ALA A 121 -2.26 3.31 19.83
CA ALA A 121 -2.29 1.91 20.25
C ALA A 121 -2.61 0.94 19.11
N PHE A 122 -3.44 1.36 18.15
CA PHE A 122 -3.73 0.62 16.93
C PHE A 122 -2.44 0.38 16.11
N TYR A 123 -1.65 1.44 15.87
CA TYR A 123 -0.43 1.34 15.06
C TYR A 123 0.72 0.62 15.77
N ILE A 124 0.71 0.56 17.11
CA ILE A 124 1.64 -0.31 17.87
C ILE A 124 1.37 -1.78 17.57
N GLY A 125 0.10 -2.20 17.62
CA GLY A 125 -0.28 -3.58 17.28
C GLY A 125 0.02 -3.92 15.83
N TYR A 126 -0.25 -2.98 14.92
CA TYR A 126 0.12 -3.08 13.51
C TYR A 126 1.63 -3.33 13.36
N LEU A 127 2.47 -2.47 13.95
CA LEU A 127 3.93 -2.58 13.80
C LEU A 127 4.49 -3.89 14.35
N PHE A 128 3.98 -4.36 15.49
CA PHE A 128 4.45 -5.59 16.12
C PHE A 128 4.11 -6.84 15.29
N PHE A 129 2.94 -6.86 14.66
CA PHE A 129 2.42 -8.04 13.96
C PHE A 129 2.67 -8.02 12.44
N GLU A 130 3.28 -6.96 11.91
CA GLU A 130 3.64 -6.80 10.48
C GLU A 130 4.42 -8.01 9.94
N PHE A 131 5.57 -8.32 10.57
CA PHE A 131 6.42 -9.44 10.14
C PHE A 131 5.72 -10.81 10.25
N PRO A 132 5.08 -11.16 11.38
CA PRO A 132 4.28 -12.38 11.48
C PRO A 132 3.21 -12.49 10.39
N ALA A 133 2.41 -11.46 10.17
CA ALA A 133 1.29 -11.53 9.23
C ALA A 133 1.76 -11.74 7.79
N VAL A 134 2.79 -11.04 7.34
CA VAL A 134 3.35 -11.24 6.00
C VAL A 134 3.85 -12.67 5.81
N ARG A 135 4.49 -13.25 6.83
CA ARG A 135 4.92 -14.66 6.80
C ARG A 135 3.74 -15.64 6.75
N ILE A 136 2.65 -15.33 7.46
CA ILE A 136 1.42 -16.13 7.42
C ILE A 136 0.80 -16.06 6.02
N LEU A 137 0.69 -14.87 5.42
CA LEU A 137 0.17 -14.68 4.06
C LEU A 137 0.99 -15.40 2.99
N GLN A 138 2.30 -15.56 3.20
CA GLN A 138 3.16 -16.34 2.30
C GLN A 138 3.00 -17.86 2.47
N ARG A 139 2.60 -18.33 3.66
CA ARG A 139 2.51 -19.76 3.99
C ARG A 139 1.11 -20.34 3.74
N PHE A 140 0.08 -19.52 3.92
CA PHE A 140 -1.32 -19.94 3.83
C PHE A 140 -2.00 -19.32 2.60
N PRO A 141 -3.14 -19.89 2.15
CA PRO A 141 -3.91 -19.30 1.07
C PRO A 141 -4.34 -17.86 1.42
N VAL A 142 -3.97 -16.91 0.56
CA VAL A 142 -4.05 -15.47 0.84
C VAL A 142 -5.50 -15.03 1.09
N ALA A 143 -6.44 -15.40 0.21
CA ALA A 143 -7.83 -14.97 0.31
C ALA A 143 -8.52 -15.53 1.56
N LYS A 144 -8.30 -16.82 1.87
CA LYS A 144 -8.83 -17.45 3.09
C LYS A 144 -8.28 -16.83 4.37
N THR A 145 -6.97 -16.56 4.38
CA THR A 145 -6.32 -15.95 5.54
C THR A 145 -6.87 -14.54 5.80
N VAL A 146 -6.99 -13.73 4.74
CA VAL A 146 -7.61 -12.40 4.82
C VAL A 146 -9.04 -12.50 5.32
N GLY A 147 -9.85 -13.41 4.79
CA GLY A 147 -11.24 -13.56 5.24
C GLY A 147 -11.36 -13.90 6.74
N VAL A 148 -10.52 -14.80 7.26
CA VAL A 148 -10.47 -15.10 8.71
C VAL A 148 -10.04 -13.88 9.52
N PHE A 149 -9.03 -13.15 9.06
CA PHE A 149 -8.55 -11.94 9.74
C PHE A 149 -9.63 -10.87 9.76
N VAL A 150 -10.36 -10.68 8.66
CA VAL A 150 -11.46 -9.72 8.53
C VAL A 150 -12.65 -10.08 9.44
N ILE A 151 -13.03 -11.35 9.51
CA ILE A 151 -14.09 -11.80 10.44
C ILE A 151 -13.68 -11.54 11.89
N THR A 152 -12.45 -11.95 12.26
CA THR A 152 -11.93 -11.77 13.62
C THR A 152 -11.83 -10.29 13.96
N TRP A 153 -11.35 -9.46 13.03
CA TRP A 153 -11.30 -8.01 13.14
C TRP A 153 -12.68 -7.42 13.38
N GLY A 154 -13.69 -7.79 12.60
CA GLY A 154 -15.06 -7.31 12.79
C GLY A 154 -15.66 -7.69 14.14
N VAL A 155 -15.36 -8.90 14.65
CA VAL A 155 -15.77 -9.32 16.01
C VAL A 155 -15.11 -8.45 17.08
N ILE A 156 -13.79 -8.26 17.00
CA ILE A 156 -13.04 -7.39 17.94
C ILE A 156 -13.58 -5.96 17.87
N LEU A 157 -13.93 -5.48 16.68
CA LEU A 157 -14.51 -4.16 16.49
C LEU A 157 -15.85 -4.01 17.21
N SER A 158 -16.77 -4.96 17.05
CA SER A 158 -18.05 -4.95 17.79
C SER A 158 -17.87 -5.00 19.31
N LEU A 159 -16.84 -5.71 19.79
CA LEU A 159 -16.52 -5.80 21.22
C LEU A 159 -16.03 -4.48 21.84
N HIS A 160 -15.64 -3.47 21.06
CA HIS A 160 -15.25 -2.15 21.58
C HIS A 160 -16.39 -1.42 22.33
N SER A 161 -17.64 -1.87 22.15
CA SER A 161 -18.81 -1.33 22.84
C SER A 161 -18.90 -1.72 24.34
N VAL A 162 -18.13 -2.72 24.77
CA VAL A 162 -18.24 -3.34 26.11
C VAL A 162 -17.26 -2.79 27.14
N PRO A 163 -15.94 -2.69 26.87
CA PRO A 163 -14.96 -2.50 27.94
C PRO A 163 -14.82 -1.05 28.41
N GLN A 164 -14.22 -0.92 29.60
CA GLN A 164 -13.66 0.33 30.13
C GLN A 164 -12.36 0.69 29.36
N TYR A 165 -11.81 1.89 29.62
CA TYR A 165 -10.67 2.44 28.85
C TYR A 165 -9.51 1.46 28.62
N ALA A 166 -9.04 0.75 29.66
CA ALA A 166 -7.92 -0.19 29.53
C ALA A 166 -8.24 -1.34 28.55
N GLY A 167 -9.45 -1.88 28.62
CA GLY A 167 -9.90 -2.92 27.67
C GLY A 167 -10.14 -2.34 26.27
N PHE A 168 -10.59 -1.10 26.15
CA PHE A 168 -10.72 -0.42 24.87
C PHE A 168 -9.35 -0.27 24.17
N ILE A 169 -8.30 0.13 24.90
CA ILE A 169 -6.93 0.18 24.38
C ILE A 169 -6.43 -1.22 23.97
N ALA A 170 -6.68 -2.24 24.80
CA ALA A 170 -6.27 -3.61 24.46
C ALA A 170 -6.93 -4.11 23.17
N LEU A 171 -8.24 -3.90 23.01
CA LEU A 171 -8.96 -4.24 21.78
C LEU A 171 -8.43 -3.44 20.58
N ARG A 172 -8.08 -2.16 20.77
CA ARG A 172 -7.47 -1.33 19.72
C ARG A 172 -6.14 -1.88 19.23
N THR A 173 -5.28 -2.32 20.15
CA THR A 173 -4.00 -2.93 19.78
C THR A 173 -4.19 -4.24 19.04
N ILE A 174 -5.08 -5.13 19.53
CA ILE A 174 -5.40 -6.40 18.85
C ILE A 174 -5.97 -6.15 17.46
N LEU A 175 -6.85 -5.15 17.33
CA LEU A 175 -7.46 -4.78 16.08
C LEU A 175 -6.40 -4.35 15.05
N GLY A 176 -5.41 -3.55 15.46
CA GLY A 176 -4.28 -3.19 14.60
C GLY A 176 -3.45 -4.38 14.12
N MET A 177 -3.31 -5.43 14.95
CA MET A 177 -2.61 -6.67 14.55
C MET A 177 -3.34 -7.42 13.43
N LEU A 178 -4.67 -7.39 13.41
CA LEU A 178 -5.48 -8.13 12.43
C LEU A 178 -5.61 -7.36 11.11
N GLU A 179 -5.80 -6.04 11.19
CA GLU A 179 -6.08 -5.18 10.03
C GLU A 179 -4.88 -5.05 9.09
N LEU A 180 -3.66 -5.13 9.60
CA LEU A 180 -2.43 -4.89 8.84
C LEU A 180 -2.24 -5.81 7.62
N SER A 181 -2.84 -7.00 7.67
CA SER A 181 -2.69 -8.02 6.64
C SER A 181 -3.36 -7.65 5.32
N ILE A 182 -4.32 -6.72 5.34
CA ILE A 182 -5.18 -6.41 4.20
C ILE A 182 -4.37 -5.79 3.05
N THR A 183 -3.55 -4.77 3.35
CA THR A 183 -2.73 -4.07 2.36
C THR A 183 -1.76 -4.99 1.60
N PRO A 184 -0.86 -5.74 2.28
CA PRO A 184 0.05 -6.64 1.58
C PRO A 184 -0.70 -7.76 0.84
N ALA A 185 -1.79 -8.29 1.40
CA ALA A 185 -2.58 -9.30 0.72
C ALA A 185 -3.21 -8.78 -0.58
N PHE A 186 -3.69 -7.53 -0.59
CA PHE A 186 -4.29 -6.92 -1.77
C PHE A 186 -3.26 -6.60 -2.85
N VAL A 187 -2.05 -6.21 -2.45
CA VAL A 187 -0.92 -6.09 -3.39
C VAL A 187 -0.60 -7.44 -4.02
N ILE A 188 -0.57 -8.53 -3.24
CA ILE A 188 -0.34 -9.89 -3.76
C ILE A 188 -1.47 -10.31 -4.71
N ILE A 189 -2.73 -10.15 -4.31
CA ILE A 189 -3.89 -10.49 -5.14
C ILE A 189 -3.88 -9.66 -6.44
N THR A 190 -3.59 -8.36 -6.37
CA THR A 190 -3.52 -7.51 -7.57
C THR A 190 -2.41 -8.00 -8.52
N GLY A 191 -1.24 -8.35 -7.98
CA GLY A 191 -0.13 -8.91 -8.78
C GLY A 191 -0.45 -10.27 -9.42
N GLN A 192 -1.40 -11.02 -8.86
CA GLN A 192 -1.87 -12.32 -9.38
C GLN A 192 -2.94 -12.22 -10.46
N TYR A 193 -3.52 -11.05 -10.75
CA TYR A 193 -4.60 -10.92 -11.75
C TYR A 193 -4.32 -9.85 -12.80
N TYR A 194 -3.45 -8.89 -12.53
CA TYR A 194 -3.23 -7.72 -13.39
C TYR A 194 -1.79 -7.61 -13.88
N ARG A 195 -1.62 -6.98 -15.05
CA ARG A 195 -0.29 -6.61 -15.56
C ARG A 195 0.33 -5.46 -14.78
N LYS A 196 1.65 -5.30 -14.86
CA LYS A 196 2.40 -4.19 -14.24
C LYS A 196 1.83 -2.82 -14.61
N GLU A 197 1.46 -2.63 -15.88
CA GLU A 197 0.87 -1.39 -16.40
C GLU A 197 -0.55 -1.13 -15.87
N GLU A 198 -1.30 -2.20 -15.60
CA GLU A 198 -2.69 -2.14 -15.14
C GLU A 198 -2.78 -1.95 -13.63
N THR A 199 -1.77 -2.43 -12.89
CA THR A 199 -1.72 -2.49 -11.44
C THR A 199 -1.89 -1.11 -10.80
N PHE A 200 -1.25 -0.06 -11.35
CA PHE A 200 -1.30 1.28 -10.76
C PHE A 200 -2.73 1.83 -10.67
N LEU A 201 -3.50 1.73 -11.76
CA LEU A 201 -4.88 2.24 -11.80
C LEU A 201 -5.79 1.48 -10.82
N ARG A 202 -5.62 0.16 -10.69
CA ARG A 202 -6.42 -0.66 -9.76
C ARG A 202 -6.03 -0.38 -8.33
N THR A 203 -4.74 -0.27 -8.04
CA THR A 203 -4.22 0.15 -6.73
C THR A 203 -4.78 1.50 -6.32
N ALA A 204 -4.76 2.48 -7.22
CA ALA A 204 -5.37 3.77 -6.94
C ALA A 204 -6.88 3.69 -6.68
N LEU A 205 -7.61 2.82 -7.40
CA LEU A 205 -9.07 2.70 -7.27
C LEU A 205 -9.50 2.02 -5.96
N TRP A 206 -8.87 0.91 -5.57
CA TRP A 206 -9.21 0.28 -4.29
C TRP A 206 -8.73 1.12 -3.11
N PHE A 207 -7.60 1.84 -3.24
CA PHE A 207 -7.12 2.73 -2.18
C PHE A 207 -8.01 3.98 -2.05
N SER A 208 -8.45 4.58 -3.17
CA SER A 208 -9.34 5.75 -3.16
C SER A 208 -10.71 5.45 -2.53
N SER A 209 -11.09 4.18 -2.44
CA SER A 209 -12.32 3.73 -1.78
C SER A 209 -12.36 4.05 -0.28
N ASN A 210 -11.22 4.42 0.34
CA ASN A 210 -11.18 5.05 1.66
C ASN A 210 -12.11 6.26 1.75
N GLY A 211 -12.14 7.11 0.72
CA GLY A 211 -13.02 8.27 0.67
C GLY A 211 -14.50 7.90 0.69
N ILE A 212 -14.88 6.79 0.04
CA ILE A 212 -16.25 6.24 0.13
C ILE A 212 -16.52 5.76 1.56
N GLY A 213 -15.55 5.09 2.19
CA GLY A 213 -15.62 4.67 3.60
C GLY A 213 -15.87 5.84 4.54
N GLN A 214 -15.24 6.99 4.31
CA GLN A 214 -15.49 8.19 5.09
C GLN A 214 -16.89 8.77 4.85
N ILE A 215 -17.38 8.79 3.61
CA ILE A 215 -18.75 9.25 3.28
C ILE A 215 -19.80 8.36 3.97
N LEU A 216 -19.66 7.03 3.85
CA LEU A 216 -20.60 6.08 4.44
C LEU A 216 -20.50 6.07 5.98
N GLY A 217 -19.29 6.08 6.52
CA GLY A 217 -19.05 6.08 7.96
C GLY A 217 -19.58 7.33 8.65
N SER A 218 -19.21 8.51 8.17
CA SER A 218 -19.61 9.79 8.77
C SER A 218 -21.09 10.12 8.49
N GLY A 219 -21.51 9.99 7.23
CA GLY A 219 -22.83 10.40 6.76
C GLY A 219 -23.91 9.34 6.92
N ALA A 220 -23.67 8.11 6.46
CA ALA A 220 -24.71 7.08 6.50
C ALA A 220 -24.84 6.46 7.91
N ILE A 221 -23.74 6.21 8.61
CA ILE A 221 -23.77 5.55 9.93
C ILE A 221 -23.81 6.58 11.05
N ALA A 222 -22.72 7.33 11.26
CA ALA A 222 -22.55 8.15 12.46
C ALA A 222 -23.61 9.27 12.56
N TYR A 223 -23.89 10.00 11.48
CA TYR A 223 -24.92 11.04 11.48
C TYR A 223 -26.32 10.49 11.81
N ASN A 224 -26.72 9.36 11.22
CA ASN A 224 -28.03 8.76 11.46
C ASN A 224 -28.16 8.19 12.88
N VAL A 225 -27.08 7.62 13.43
CA VAL A 225 -27.04 7.15 14.82
C VAL A 225 -27.20 8.32 15.78
N VAL A 226 -26.52 9.44 15.53
CA VAL A 226 -26.66 10.66 16.35
C VAL A 226 -28.04 11.30 16.19
N ASN A 227 -28.61 11.28 14.97
CA ASN A 227 -29.92 11.86 14.73
C ASN A 227 -31.04 11.12 15.45
N ASN A 228 -30.93 9.79 15.54
CA ASN A 228 -31.91 8.92 16.17
C ASN A 228 -31.47 8.44 17.57
N ALA A 229 -30.53 9.13 18.22
CA ALA A 229 -29.94 8.69 19.48
C ALA A 229 -30.98 8.47 20.61
N GLY A 230 -32.09 9.22 20.59
CA GLY A 230 -33.19 9.06 21.56
C GLY A 230 -34.09 7.84 21.32
N SER A 231 -33.98 7.20 20.15
CA SER A 231 -34.80 6.03 19.78
C SER A 231 -34.14 4.69 20.11
N TYR A 232 -32.85 4.69 20.46
CA TYR A 232 -32.08 3.48 20.72
C TYR A 232 -31.82 3.28 22.21
N SER A 233 -31.85 2.03 22.66
CA SER A 233 -31.50 1.65 24.04
C SER A 233 -29.99 1.61 24.31
N ILE A 234 -29.17 1.65 23.25
CA ILE A 234 -27.71 1.57 23.32
C ILE A 234 -27.11 2.95 23.04
N THR A 235 -26.07 3.31 23.79
CA THR A 235 -25.34 4.58 23.58
C THR A 235 -24.86 4.73 22.14
N ALA A 236 -25.06 5.91 21.56
CA ALA A 236 -24.78 6.20 20.16
C ALA A 236 -23.34 5.84 19.71
N TRP A 237 -22.31 6.13 20.52
CA TRP A 237 -20.93 5.80 20.13
C TRP A 237 -20.67 4.29 20.07
N LYS A 238 -21.35 3.49 20.92
CA LYS A 238 -21.25 2.03 20.92
C LYS A 238 -21.87 1.43 19.66
N LEU A 239 -22.98 2.01 19.20
CA LEU A 239 -23.65 1.58 17.97
C LEU A 239 -22.77 1.77 16.73
N ILE A 240 -21.97 2.84 16.67
CA ILE A 240 -21.03 3.06 15.56
C ILE A 240 -20.08 1.87 15.43
N PHE A 241 -19.48 1.42 16.54
CA PHE A 241 -18.58 0.25 16.54
C PHE A 241 -19.29 -1.07 16.21
N ILE A 242 -20.50 -1.28 16.74
CA ILE A 242 -21.27 -2.50 16.48
C ILE A 242 -21.66 -2.60 15.00
N ILE A 243 -22.23 -1.54 14.43
CA ILE A 243 -22.68 -1.52 13.03
C ILE A 243 -21.51 -1.74 12.08
N THR A 244 -20.41 -0.99 12.27
CA THR A 244 -19.19 -1.15 11.45
C THR A 244 -18.64 -2.57 11.58
N GLY A 245 -18.55 -3.11 12.80
CA GLY A 245 -18.08 -4.48 13.04
C GLY A 245 -18.93 -5.55 12.36
N CYS A 246 -20.27 -5.44 12.42
CA CYS A 246 -21.18 -6.36 11.75
C CYS A 246 -21.02 -6.33 10.22
N LEU A 247 -20.86 -5.15 9.62
CA LEU A 247 -20.60 -5.00 8.19
C LEU A 247 -19.27 -5.66 7.80
N THR A 248 -18.22 -5.45 8.62
CA THR A 248 -16.91 -6.08 8.41
C THR A 248 -16.99 -7.61 8.50
N ILE A 249 -17.72 -8.16 9.48
CA ILE A 249 -17.94 -9.62 9.59
C ILE A 249 -18.62 -10.15 8.33
N PHE A 250 -19.68 -9.48 7.87
CA PHE A 250 -20.41 -9.88 6.66
C PHE A 250 -19.49 -9.91 5.44
N ILE A 251 -18.69 -8.86 5.22
CA ILE A 251 -17.74 -8.81 4.11
C ILE A 251 -16.63 -9.85 4.26
N GLY A 252 -16.19 -10.16 5.48
CA GLY A 252 -15.27 -11.26 5.74
C GLY A 252 -15.81 -12.61 5.23
N PHE A 253 -17.08 -12.92 5.48
CA PHE A 253 -17.74 -14.12 4.92
C PHE A 253 -17.87 -14.05 3.40
N VAL A 254 -18.18 -12.89 2.83
CA VAL A 254 -18.24 -12.69 1.38
C VAL A 254 -16.87 -12.95 0.74
N ILE A 255 -15.77 -12.48 1.34
CA ILE A 255 -14.41 -12.74 0.85
C ILE A 255 -14.10 -14.23 0.85
N LEU A 256 -14.42 -14.94 1.93
CA LEU A 256 -14.20 -16.39 2.04
C LEU A 256 -14.96 -17.19 0.98
N ALA A 257 -16.17 -16.73 0.61
CA ALA A 257 -17.01 -17.41 -0.37
C ALA A 257 -16.70 -17.01 -1.83
N HIS A 258 -16.39 -15.74 -2.07
CA HIS A 258 -16.32 -15.16 -3.43
C HIS A 258 -14.90 -15.05 -3.98
N VAL A 259 -13.90 -14.72 -3.13
CA VAL A 259 -12.53 -14.43 -3.60
C VAL A 259 -11.71 -15.72 -3.70
N PRO A 260 -11.33 -16.16 -4.91
CA PRO A 260 -10.51 -17.37 -5.09
C PRO A 260 -9.03 -17.11 -4.73
N ASP A 261 -8.38 -18.09 -4.09
CA ASP A 261 -6.97 -17.99 -3.66
C ASP A 261 -5.96 -17.92 -4.82
N THR A 262 -6.30 -18.49 -5.98
CA THR A 262 -5.43 -18.48 -7.17
C THR A 262 -6.28 -18.29 -8.44
N PRO A 263 -5.72 -17.66 -9.50
CA PRO A 263 -6.42 -17.53 -10.78
C PRO A 263 -6.88 -18.88 -11.37
N SER A 264 -6.12 -19.96 -11.13
CA SER A 264 -6.47 -21.31 -11.54
C SER A 264 -7.76 -21.84 -10.87
N LYS A 265 -8.04 -21.40 -9.64
CA LYS A 265 -9.25 -21.77 -8.87
C LYS A 265 -10.38 -20.76 -9.00
N ALA A 266 -10.24 -19.72 -9.82
CA ALA A 266 -11.28 -18.73 -10.01
C ALA A 266 -12.55 -19.36 -10.60
N TRP A 267 -13.65 -19.32 -9.86
CA TRP A 267 -14.93 -19.92 -10.25
C TRP A 267 -15.64 -19.12 -11.35
N PHE A 268 -15.35 -17.82 -11.46
CA PHE A 268 -15.93 -16.94 -12.49
C PHE A 268 -15.20 -17.01 -13.83
N LEU A 269 -14.02 -17.63 -13.91
CA LEU A 269 -13.23 -17.75 -15.16
C LEU A 269 -13.43 -19.12 -15.82
N ASN A 270 -13.56 -19.13 -17.15
CA ASN A 270 -13.59 -20.37 -17.94
C ASN A 270 -12.17 -20.96 -18.05
N ALA A 271 -12.05 -22.24 -18.46
CA ALA A 271 -10.74 -22.90 -18.58
C ALA A 271 -9.76 -22.15 -19.50
N GLU A 272 -10.25 -21.61 -20.63
CA GLU A 272 -9.47 -20.78 -21.54
C GLU A 272 -9.10 -19.42 -20.92
N ASP A 273 -10.04 -18.75 -20.25
CA ASP A 273 -9.78 -17.48 -19.56
C ASP A 273 -8.69 -17.64 -18.49
N LYS A 274 -8.70 -18.77 -17.75
CA LYS A 274 -7.69 -19.08 -16.73
C LYS A 274 -6.29 -19.21 -17.33
N ARG A 275 -6.16 -19.90 -18.47
CA ARG A 275 -4.88 -20.02 -19.17
C ARG A 275 -4.40 -18.67 -19.65
N LEU A 276 -5.30 -17.87 -20.24
CA LEU A 276 -4.98 -16.52 -20.69
C LEU A 276 -4.47 -15.66 -19.53
N VAL A 277 -5.14 -15.65 -18.36
CA VAL A 277 -4.66 -14.91 -17.17
C VAL A 277 -3.23 -15.30 -16.78
N ILE A 278 -2.93 -16.60 -16.76
CA ILE A 278 -1.59 -17.10 -16.40
C ILE A 278 -0.54 -16.60 -17.40
N GLU A 279 -0.81 -16.68 -18.70
CA GLU A 279 0.10 -16.15 -19.73
C GLU A 279 0.29 -14.64 -19.61
N ARG A 280 -0.78 -13.88 -19.34
CA ARG A 280 -0.70 -12.42 -19.17
C ARG A 280 0.23 -12.03 -18.02
N ILE A 281 0.19 -12.78 -16.92
CA ILE A 281 1.01 -12.52 -15.73
C ILE A 281 2.45 -12.95 -15.97
N ARG A 282 2.70 -13.94 -16.84
CA ARG A 282 4.06 -14.37 -17.23
C ARG A 282 4.88 -13.19 -17.77
N VAL A 283 4.23 -12.27 -18.49
CA VAL A 283 4.85 -11.03 -19.02
C VAL A 283 5.33 -10.09 -17.90
N ASN A 284 4.78 -10.17 -16.70
CA ASN A 284 5.17 -9.28 -15.61
C ASN A 284 6.60 -9.56 -15.09
N GLN A 285 7.21 -10.71 -15.44
CA GLN A 285 8.52 -11.18 -14.95
C GLN A 285 8.69 -11.12 -13.42
N GLN A 286 7.58 -10.94 -12.71
CA GLN A 286 7.48 -11.08 -11.28
C GLN A 286 7.15 -12.55 -11.10
N GLY A 287 8.19 -13.37 -10.93
CA GLY A 287 8.03 -14.77 -10.55
C GLY A 287 6.98 -14.90 -9.45
N PHE A 288 6.30 -16.03 -9.42
CA PHE A 288 5.37 -16.41 -8.36
C PHE A 288 6.11 -16.60 -7.03
N GLY A 289 6.60 -15.50 -6.46
CA GLY A 289 7.31 -15.50 -5.19
C GLY A 289 8.54 -16.38 -5.24
N ASN A 290 9.67 -15.83 -5.68
CA ASN A 290 10.94 -16.48 -5.41
C ASN A 290 11.12 -16.58 -3.88
N LYS A 291 10.87 -17.77 -3.31
CA LYS A 291 10.85 -17.98 -1.86
C LYS A 291 12.24 -17.93 -1.24
N HIS A 292 13.29 -17.87 -2.06
CA HIS A 292 14.67 -17.83 -1.60
C HIS A 292 15.07 -16.42 -1.17
N PHE A 293 15.31 -16.29 0.14
CA PHE A 293 15.83 -15.08 0.75
C PHE A 293 17.30 -14.89 0.39
N LYS A 294 17.61 -13.83 -0.37
CA LYS A 294 18.99 -13.48 -0.76
C LYS A 294 19.55 -12.43 0.20
N LYS A 295 20.52 -12.82 1.03
CA LYS A 295 21.15 -11.94 2.04
C LYS A 295 21.80 -10.70 1.42
N GLU A 296 22.37 -10.83 0.22
CA GLU A 296 23.00 -9.72 -0.50
C GLU A 296 21.98 -8.62 -0.86
N GLN A 297 20.83 -9.01 -1.43
CA GLN A 297 19.73 -8.10 -1.75
C GLN A 297 19.16 -7.44 -0.48
N PHE A 298 19.12 -8.16 0.64
CA PHE A 298 18.70 -7.62 1.93
C PHE A 298 19.67 -6.54 2.43
N ILE A 299 20.99 -6.80 2.45
CA ILE A 299 21.99 -5.81 2.86
C ILE A 299 21.97 -4.59 1.92
N GLU A 300 21.79 -4.82 0.62
CA GLU A 300 21.66 -3.73 -0.34
C GLU A 300 20.45 -2.84 -0.04
N ALA A 301 19.30 -3.41 0.33
CA ALA A 301 18.10 -2.65 0.70
C ALA A 301 18.37 -1.66 1.84
N PHE A 302 19.13 -2.06 2.87
CA PHE A 302 19.49 -1.21 4.01
C PHE A 302 20.57 -0.17 3.68
N THR A 303 21.42 -0.43 2.69
CA THR A 303 22.51 0.48 2.30
C THR A 303 22.06 1.47 1.21
N ASP A 304 20.85 1.31 0.66
CA ASP A 304 20.34 2.15 -0.40
C ASP A 304 19.72 3.45 0.13
N ILE A 305 20.26 4.58 -0.34
CA ILE A 305 19.77 5.93 0.00
C ILE A 305 18.28 6.09 -0.31
N LYS A 306 17.81 5.47 -1.41
CA LYS A 306 16.41 5.51 -1.84
C LYS A 306 15.46 4.94 -0.79
N THR A 307 15.85 3.83 -0.15
CA THR A 307 15.06 3.16 0.88
C THR A 307 14.79 4.11 2.05
N TRP A 308 15.81 4.84 2.48
CA TRP A 308 15.70 5.80 3.58
C TRP A 308 14.93 7.06 3.19
N LEU A 309 15.02 7.51 1.94
CA LEU A 309 14.15 8.59 1.42
C LEU A 309 12.67 8.16 1.39
N PHE A 310 12.37 6.92 0.97
CA PHE A 310 11.01 6.38 1.05
C PHE A 310 10.54 6.25 2.49
N PHE A 311 11.39 5.80 3.41
CA PHE A 311 11.08 5.70 4.83
C PHE A 311 10.74 7.07 5.44
N LEU A 312 11.59 8.07 5.20
CA LEU A 312 11.39 9.43 5.70
C LEU A 312 10.13 10.06 5.10
N PHE A 313 9.88 9.88 3.80
CA PHE A 313 8.64 10.28 3.16
C PHE A 313 7.43 9.58 3.81
N ALA A 314 7.51 8.28 4.06
CA ALA A 314 6.41 7.53 4.68
C ALA A 314 6.06 8.07 6.06
N ILE A 315 7.05 8.36 6.93
CA ILE A 315 6.79 8.95 8.24
C ILE A 315 6.14 10.33 8.08
N THR A 316 6.81 11.22 7.34
CA THR A 316 6.43 12.63 7.22
C THR A 316 5.07 12.83 6.55
N ASN A 317 4.72 12.01 5.55
CA ASN A 317 3.41 12.03 4.91
C ASN A 317 2.29 11.50 5.82
N ASN A 318 2.59 10.58 6.74
CA ASN A 318 1.59 9.90 7.57
C ASN A 318 1.37 10.52 8.95
N VAL A 319 2.28 11.38 9.45
CA VAL A 319 2.03 12.16 10.67
C VAL A 319 0.74 13.00 10.55
N PRO A 320 0.53 13.80 9.49
CA PRO A 320 -0.74 14.49 9.29
C PRO A 320 -1.94 13.56 9.15
N ASN A 321 -1.76 12.42 8.46
CA ASN A 321 -2.82 11.44 8.25
C ASN A 321 -3.32 10.85 9.58
N GLY A 322 -2.41 10.38 10.44
CA GLY A 322 -2.77 9.79 11.74
C GLY A 322 -3.46 10.80 12.66
N GLY A 323 -3.01 12.05 12.63
CA GLY A 323 -3.61 13.16 13.36
C GLY A 323 -5.04 13.46 12.90
N LEU A 324 -5.24 13.76 11.62
CA LEU A 324 -6.56 14.10 11.06
C LEU A 324 -7.55 12.95 11.13
N THR A 325 -7.09 11.70 10.99
CA THR A 325 -7.97 10.52 11.05
C THR A 325 -8.59 10.38 12.44
N ASN A 326 -7.85 10.66 13.53
CA ASN A 326 -8.37 10.55 14.90
C ASN A 326 -9.05 11.84 15.39
N PHE A 327 -8.49 13.00 15.08
CA PHE A 327 -8.96 14.29 15.59
C PHE A 327 -9.87 15.05 14.63
N GLY A 328 -10.14 14.55 13.41
CA GLY A 328 -10.92 15.27 12.40
C GLY A 328 -12.30 15.72 12.88
N ALA A 329 -13.06 14.86 13.54
CA ALA A 329 -14.37 15.22 14.07
C ALA A 329 -14.28 16.21 15.25
N ILE A 330 -13.26 16.06 16.10
CA ILE A 330 -12.97 16.96 17.23
C ILE A 330 -12.63 18.34 16.69
N LEU A 331 -11.73 18.41 15.72
CA LEU A 331 -11.32 19.67 15.08
C LEU A 331 -12.54 20.37 14.49
N LEU A 332 -13.38 19.66 13.71
CA LEU A 332 -14.60 20.24 13.12
C LEU A 332 -15.66 20.65 14.15
N SER A 333 -15.76 20.01 15.31
CA SER A 333 -16.76 20.36 16.32
C SER A 333 -16.25 21.42 17.28
N GLU A 334 -15.14 21.16 17.96
CA GLU A 334 -14.57 22.00 19.00
C GLU A 334 -13.76 23.16 18.42
N GLY A 335 -13.03 22.94 17.32
CA GLY A 335 -12.20 23.96 16.67
C GLY A 335 -13.00 24.92 15.78
N PHE A 336 -13.84 24.38 14.90
CA PHE A 336 -14.65 25.16 13.96
C PHE A 336 -16.02 25.58 14.51
N GLY A 337 -16.43 25.06 15.67
CA GLY A 337 -17.72 25.39 16.29
C GLY A 337 -18.94 24.75 15.63
N TYR A 338 -18.78 23.76 14.74
CA TYR A 338 -19.92 23.07 14.16
C TYR A 338 -20.62 22.19 15.22
N SER A 339 -21.94 22.06 15.11
CA SER A 339 -22.67 21.10 15.93
C SER A 339 -22.22 19.67 15.62
N LYS A 340 -22.31 18.74 16.59
CA LYS A 340 -21.91 17.32 16.41
C LYS A 340 -22.46 16.70 15.12
N LYS A 341 -23.73 16.96 14.81
CA LYS A 341 -24.39 16.48 13.57
C LYS A 341 -23.76 17.10 12.32
N GLN A 342 -23.52 18.40 12.33
CA GLN A 342 -22.87 19.11 11.23
C GLN A 342 -21.41 18.66 11.06
N SER A 343 -20.63 18.49 12.13
CA SER A 343 -19.24 18.04 12.05
C SER A 343 -19.11 16.67 11.37
N LEU A 344 -20.07 15.76 11.58
CA LEU A 344 -20.10 14.47 10.89
C LEU A 344 -20.41 14.65 9.39
N LEU A 345 -21.40 15.47 9.03
CA LEU A 345 -21.70 15.76 7.62
C LEU A 345 -20.54 16.48 6.90
N MET A 346 -19.84 17.37 7.60
CA MET A 346 -18.71 18.14 7.06
C MET A 346 -17.47 17.26 6.80
N GLN A 347 -17.47 15.99 7.21
CA GLN A 347 -16.45 15.02 6.78
C GLN A 347 -16.77 14.36 5.44
N MET A 348 -18.02 14.41 4.94
CA MET A 348 -18.36 13.82 3.64
C MET A 348 -17.65 14.52 2.46
N PRO A 349 -17.52 15.86 2.41
CA PRO A 349 -16.75 16.53 1.36
C PRO A 349 -15.28 16.08 1.30
N PHE A 350 -14.65 15.87 2.45
CA PHE A 350 -13.28 15.33 2.51
C PHE A 350 -13.21 13.97 1.80
N GLY A 351 -14.09 13.02 2.15
CA GLY A 351 -14.13 11.71 1.51
C GLY A 351 -14.44 11.76 0.01
N ALA A 352 -15.30 12.69 -0.41
CA ALA A 352 -15.61 12.89 -1.84
C ALA A 352 -14.40 13.39 -2.62
N ILE A 353 -13.64 14.34 -2.06
CA ILE A 353 -12.41 14.85 -2.67
C ILE A 353 -11.34 13.76 -2.72
N GLU A 354 -11.22 12.92 -1.69
CA GLU A 354 -10.29 11.78 -1.72
C GLU A 354 -10.65 10.82 -2.85
N PHE A 355 -11.90 10.39 -2.95
CA PHE A 355 -12.32 9.41 -3.96
C PHE A 355 -12.21 9.98 -5.39
N VAL A 356 -12.80 11.16 -5.64
CA VAL A 356 -12.81 11.79 -6.96
C VAL A 356 -11.41 12.24 -7.34
N GLY A 357 -10.70 12.89 -6.42
CA GLY A 357 -9.34 13.36 -6.61
C GLY A 357 -8.42 12.19 -6.96
N CYS A 358 -8.29 11.20 -6.08
CA CYS A 358 -7.37 10.08 -6.31
C CYS A 358 -7.68 9.34 -7.63
N THR A 359 -8.95 9.14 -7.94
CA THR A 359 -9.37 8.46 -9.17
C THR A 359 -9.09 9.31 -10.42
N LEU A 360 -9.34 10.61 -10.37
CA LEU A 360 -9.05 11.53 -11.47
C LEU A 360 -7.55 11.61 -11.74
N PHE A 361 -6.73 11.73 -10.70
CA PHE A 361 -5.26 11.71 -10.81
C PHE A 361 -4.76 10.39 -11.43
N ALA A 362 -5.31 9.25 -11.01
CA ALA A 362 -4.97 7.96 -11.59
C ALA A 362 -5.36 7.84 -13.08
N CYS A 363 -6.47 8.47 -13.48
CA CYS A 363 -6.84 8.59 -14.89
C CYS A 363 -5.92 9.54 -15.67
N CYS A 364 -5.52 10.66 -15.07
CA CYS A 364 -4.63 11.65 -15.68
C CYS A 364 -3.22 11.11 -15.94
N TYR A 365 -2.79 10.09 -15.18
CA TYR A 365 -1.53 9.38 -15.42
C TYR A 365 -1.40 8.82 -16.85
N LYS A 366 -2.52 8.48 -17.51
CA LYS A 366 -2.51 8.04 -18.92
C LYS A 366 -2.00 9.10 -19.89
N PHE A 367 -2.17 10.38 -19.57
CA PHE A 367 -1.74 11.49 -20.42
C PHE A 367 -0.33 11.95 -20.08
N TYR A 368 0.05 11.93 -18.80
CA TYR A 368 1.37 12.33 -18.32
C TYR A 368 1.95 11.24 -17.41
N PRO A 369 2.78 10.32 -17.93
CA PRO A 369 3.24 9.14 -17.21
C PRO A 369 4.43 9.43 -16.28
N ILE A 370 4.39 10.55 -15.53
CA ILE A 370 5.44 10.95 -14.57
C ILE A 370 4.85 10.90 -13.16
N ARG A 371 5.08 9.80 -12.42
CA ARG A 371 4.37 9.51 -11.16
C ARG A 371 4.74 10.46 -10.04
N LEU A 372 6.03 10.81 -9.93
CA LEU A 372 6.52 11.71 -8.89
C LEU A 372 6.07 13.14 -9.12
N ALA A 373 5.87 13.58 -10.37
CA ALA A 373 5.34 14.91 -10.64
C ALA A 373 3.92 15.08 -10.08
N TRP A 374 3.07 14.06 -10.25
CA TRP A 374 1.74 14.03 -9.65
C TRP A 374 1.79 13.97 -8.12
N ALA A 375 2.71 13.19 -7.54
CA ALA A 375 2.92 13.14 -6.09
C ALA A 375 3.34 14.51 -5.52
N ILE A 376 4.27 15.20 -6.20
CA ILE A 376 4.73 16.55 -5.84
C ILE A 376 3.57 17.53 -5.92
N LEU A 377 2.80 17.53 -7.02
CA LEU A 377 1.65 18.40 -7.18
C LEU A 377 0.60 18.21 -6.07
N ALA A 378 0.23 16.95 -5.78
CA ALA A 378 -0.71 16.64 -4.70
C ALA A 378 -0.19 17.07 -3.32
N THR A 379 1.12 16.90 -3.08
CA THR A 379 1.76 17.32 -1.82
C THR A 379 1.78 18.85 -1.70
N VAL A 380 2.05 19.58 -2.79
CA VAL A 380 1.97 21.05 -2.80
C VAL A 380 0.54 21.52 -2.48
N VAL A 381 -0.48 20.92 -3.09
CA VAL A 381 -1.88 21.23 -2.78
C VAL A 381 -2.21 20.94 -1.31
N THR A 382 -1.69 19.85 -0.77
CA THR A 382 -1.85 19.49 0.65
C THR A 382 -1.18 20.51 1.57
N VAL A 383 0.05 20.95 1.26
CA VAL A 383 0.77 21.99 2.01
C VAL A 383 -0.02 23.30 2.01
N VAL A 384 -0.54 23.72 0.85
CA VAL A 384 -1.43 24.90 0.77
C VAL A 384 -2.67 24.69 1.64
N GLY A 385 -3.27 23.49 1.61
CA GLY A 385 -4.41 23.15 2.45
C GLY A 385 -4.11 23.24 3.95
N GLN A 386 -2.92 22.81 4.37
CA GLN A 386 -2.48 22.93 5.76
C GLN A 386 -2.17 24.37 6.17
N CYS A 387 -1.62 25.19 5.27
CA CYS A 387 -1.47 26.63 5.50
C CYS A 387 -2.84 27.29 5.75
N LEU A 388 -3.84 26.97 4.91
CA LEU A 388 -5.19 27.47 5.06
C LEU A 388 -5.85 27.00 6.36
N LEU A 389 -5.64 25.73 6.74
CA LEU A 389 -6.16 25.16 7.98
C LEU A 389 -5.51 25.76 9.24
N GLY A 390 -4.21 26.05 9.17
CA GLY A 390 -3.39 26.40 10.32
C GLY A 390 -3.36 27.90 10.65
N PHE A 391 -3.34 28.76 9.63
CA PHE A 391 -2.89 30.15 9.77
C PHE A 391 -3.88 31.20 9.26
N VAL A 392 -5.02 30.79 8.72
CA VAL A 392 -6.05 31.71 8.23
C VAL A 392 -7.16 31.84 9.26
N ASP A 393 -7.61 33.06 9.56
CA ASP A 393 -8.67 33.32 10.56
C ASP A 393 -10.09 33.09 10.02
N ASN A 394 -10.24 32.89 8.71
CA ASN A 394 -11.51 32.62 8.06
C ASN A 394 -11.89 31.13 8.13
N HIS A 395 -12.98 30.81 8.84
CA HIS A 395 -13.52 29.46 9.01
C HIS A 395 -13.77 28.72 7.68
N ASN A 396 -14.25 29.40 6.64
CA ASN A 396 -14.49 28.78 5.34
C ASN A 396 -13.19 28.41 4.64
N ALA A 397 -12.15 29.24 4.79
CA ALA A 397 -10.82 28.97 4.23
C ALA A 397 -10.14 27.83 4.99
N GLN A 398 -10.26 27.79 6.32
CA GLN A 398 -9.77 26.68 7.13
C GLN A 398 -10.46 25.36 6.76
N PHE A 399 -11.77 25.38 6.50
CA PHE A 399 -12.52 24.19 6.07
C PHE A 399 -12.11 23.73 4.66
N ALA A 400 -11.91 24.67 3.73
CA ALA A 400 -11.34 24.36 2.42
C ALA A 400 -9.94 23.74 2.57
N GLY A 401 -9.12 24.25 3.49
CA GLY A 401 -7.82 23.69 3.84
C GLY A 401 -7.90 22.26 4.38
N TYR A 402 -8.83 21.99 5.30
CA TYR A 402 -9.14 20.65 5.79
C TYR A 402 -9.51 19.70 4.64
N CYS A 403 -10.38 20.15 3.73
CA CYS A 403 -10.79 19.38 2.56
C CYS A 403 -9.65 19.08 1.58
N LEU A 404 -8.75 20.03 1.35
CA LEU A 404 -7.59 19.82 0.45
C LEU A 404 -6.59 18.78 0.98
N ASN A 405 -6.55 18.55 2.29
CA ASN A 405 -5.74 17.48 2.88
C ASN A 405 -6.20 16.07 2.45
N ALA A 406 -7.41 15.92 1.90
CA ALA A 406 -7.91 14.67 1.36
C ALA A 406 -7.11 14.14 0.15
N LEU A 407 -6.26 14.98 -0.46
CA LEU A 407 -5.37 14.58 -1.57
C LEU A 407 -4.02 14.03 -1.10
N ALA A 408 -3.69 14.13 0.20
CA ALA A 408 -2.43 13.61 0.75
C ALA A 408 -2.13 12.12 0.45
N PRO A 409 -3.14 11.21 0.41
CA PRO A 409 -2.91 9.80 0.08
C PRO A 409 -2.27 9.56 -1.29
N LEU A 410 -2.42 10.49 -2.24
CA LEU A 410 -1.84 10.36 -3.58
C LEU A 410 -0.32 10.19 -3.56
N GLY A 411 0.37 10.93 -2.69
CA GLY A 411 1.81 10.82 -2.53
C GLY A 411 2.22 9.40 -2.10
N PHE A 412 1.45 8.81 -1.17
CA PHE A 412 1.68 7.45 -0.70
C PHE A 412 1.48 6.40 -1.80
N ILE A 413 0.39 6.51 -2.58
CA ILE A 413 0.09 5.60 -3.70
C ILE A 413 1.20 5.69 -4.78
N CYS A 414 1.65 6.89 -5.11
CA CYS A 414 2.71 7.11 -6.09
C CYS A 414 4.05 6.52 -5.65
N ILE A 415 4.42 6.63 -4.37
CA ILE A 415 5.66 6.02 -3.86
C ILE A 415 5.52 4.49 -3.77
N LEU A 416 4.38 3.95 -3.35
CA LEU A 416 4.15 2.51 -3.35
C LEU A 416 4.29 1.92 -4.77
N SER A 417 3.73 2.60 -5.77
CA SER A 417 3.89 2.27 -7.19
C SER A 417 5.34 2.41 -7.66
N SER A 418 6.05 3.46 -7.21
CA SER A 418 7.47 3.67 -7.49
C SER A 418 8.31 2.51 -6.95
N ILE A 419 8.11 2.08 -5.69
CA ILE A 419 8.80 0.92 -5.12
C ILE A 419 8.55 -0.32 -5.98
N ALA A 420 7.31 -0.52 -6.43
CA ALA A 420 6.94 -1.66 -7.25
C ALA A 420 7.67 -1.72 -8.61
N SER A 421 8.10 -0.56 -9.14
CA SER A 421 8.69 -0.44 -10.48
C SER A 421 10.19 -0.13 -10.48
N ASN A 422 10.69 0.57 -9.46
CA ASN A 422 12.05 1.13 -9.37
C ASN A 422 12.96 0.36 -8.41
N VAL A 423 12.46 -0.69 -7.77
CA VAL A 423 13.25 -1.61 -6.95
C VAL A 423 13.19 -3.00 -7.58
N ALA A 424 14.35 -3.48 -8.04
CA ALA A 424 14.52 -4.81 -8.59
C ALA A 424 15.20 -5.75 -7.59
N GLY A 425 15.03 -7.06 -7.77
CA GLY A 425 15.41 -8.07 -6.80
C GLY A 425 14.25 -8.40 -5.85
N HIS A 426 13.81 -9.66 -5.83
CA HIS A 426 12.67 -10.08 -5.03
C HIS A 426 12.84 -9.76 -3.53
N THR A 427 13.97 -10.15 -2.94
CA THR A 427 14.25 -9.92 -1.51
C THR A 427 14.43 -8.42 -1.22
N LYS A 428 15.08 -7.67 -2.12
CA LYS A 428 15.25 -6.21 -1.98
C LYS A 428 13.90 -5.51 -1.98
N LYS A 429 13.04 -5.81 -2.96
CA LYS A 429 11.70 -5.22 -3.12
C LYS A 429 10.84 -5.44 -1.89
N THR A 430 10.74 -6.68 -1.39
CA THR A 430 10.00 -6.99 -0.17
C THR A 430 10.56 -6.25 1.04
N THR A 431 11.89 -6.15 1.18
CA THR A 431 12.53 -5.44 2.30
C THR A 431 12.25 -3.94 2.25
N VAL A 432 12.36 -3.30 1.07
CA VAL A 432 12.05 -1.87 0.89
C VAL A 432 10.57 -1.59 1.16
N SER A 433 9.66 -2.43 0.67
CA SER A 433 8.23 -2.32 0.98
C SER A 433 7.94 -2.45 2.48
N ALA A 434 8.61 -3.37 3.17
CA ALA A 434 8.46 -3.52 4.62
C ALA A 434 8.95 -2.28 5.39
N ILE A 435 10.14 -1.75 5.04
CA ILE A 435 10.67 -0.51 5.63
C ILE A 435 9.71 0.66 5.40
N PHE A 436 9.17 0.78 4.18
CA PHE A 436 8.18 1.81 3.85
C PHE A 436 6.91 1.71 4.71
N LEU A 437 6.37 0.49 4.91
CA LEU A 437 5.21 0.25 5.76
C LEU A 437 5.50 0.49 7.25
N ILE A 438 6.71 0.21 7.73
CA ILE A 438 7.14 0.59 9.08
C ILE A 438 7.09 2.12 9.23
N GLY A 439 7.60 2.87 8.24
CA GLY A 439 7.52 4.34 8.24
C GLY A 439 6.08 4.85 8.26
N TYR A 440 5.18 4.21 7.50
CA TYR A 440 3.73 4.49 7.55
C TYR A 440 3.15 4.31 8.96
N CYS A 441 3.50 3.21 9.64
CA CYS A 441 3.02 2.93 10.99
C CYS A 441 3.56 3.94 12.00
N VAL A 442 4.86 4.24 11.94
CA VAL A 442 5.50 5.22 12.84
C VAL A 442 4.89 6.60 12.65
N GLY A 443 4.69 7.06 11.42
CA GLY A 443 4.05 8.35 11.15
C GLY A 443 2.64 8.42 11.74
N ASN A 444 1.83 7.40 11.50
CA ASN A 444 0.47 7.34 12.05
C ASN A 444 0.41 7.16 13.57
N LEU A 445 1.42 6.55 14.18
CA LEU A 445 1.57 6.44 15.63
C LEU A 445 1.87 7.80 16.26
N VAL A 446 2.75 8.58 15.63
CA VAL A 446 3.17 9.93 16.08
C VAL A 446 2.07 10.96 15.86
N GLY A 447 1.30 10.86 14.76
CA GLY A 447 0.27 11.83 14.39
C GLY A 447 -0.67 12.26 15.53
N PRO A 448 -1.41 11.34 16.18
CA PRO A 448 -2.29 11.66 17.30
C PRO A 448 -1.58 12.32 18.49
N GLN A 449 -0.30 12.00 18.71
CA GLN A 449 0.48 12.55 19.83
C GLN A 449 0.87 14.02 19.63
N THR A 450 0.73 14.55 18.41
CA THR A 450 0.92 15.99 18.14
C THR A 450 -0.26 16.84 18.62
N PHE A 451 -1.41 16.24 18.90
CA PHE A 451 -2.61 16.90 19.42
C PHE A 451 -2.57 16.92 20.96
N ILE A 452 -2.00 17.99 21.50
CA ILE A 452 -1.80 18.18 22.93
C ILE A 452 -3.10 18.71 23.56
N ASP A 453 -3.57 18.06 24.64
CA ASP A 453 -4.82 18.42 25.33
C ASP A 453 -4.81 19.87 25.88
N LEU A 454 -3.65 20.35 26.33
CA LEU A 454 -3.45 21.74 26.82
C LEU A 454 -3.69 22.82 25.76
N GLU A 455 -3.61 22.47 24.48
CA GLU A 455 -3.82 23.39 23.36
C GLU A 455 -5.20 23.25 22.72
N ALA A 456 -6.07 22.43 23.29
CA ALA A 456 -7.44 22.30 22.84
C ALA A 456 -8.20 23.63 23.04
N PRO A 457 -9.06 24.05 22.10
CA PRO A 457 -9.44 23.38 20.84
C PRO A 457 -8.61 23.79 19.60
N GLN A 458 -7.67 24.73 19.72
CA GLN A 458 -6.96 25.27 18.56
C GLN A 458 -5.90 24.30 18.00
N TYR A 459 -5.28 23.48 18.86
CA TYR A 459 -4.24 22.50 18.54
C TYR A 459 -3.15 23.07 17.62
N THR A 460 -2.56 24.19 18.04
CA THR A 460 -1.58 24.95 17.23
C THR A 460 -0.35 24.11 16.91
N THR A 461 0.19 23.36 17.89
CA THR A 461 1.33 22.48 17.70
C THR A 461 1.03 21.40 16.67
N ALA A 462 -0.15 20.78 16.72
CA ALA A 462 -0.55 19.80 15.71
C ALA A 462 -0.57 20.39 14.30
N LYS A 463 -1.17 21.58 14.12
CA LYS A 463 -1.24 22.28 12.83
C LYS A 463 0.15 22.64 12.29
N VAL A 464 1.04 23.14 13.14
CA VAL A 464 2.43 23.46 12.77
C VAL A 464 3.20 22.19 12.41
N CYS A 465 3.11 21.14 13.23
CA CYS A 465 3.74 19.86 12.94
C CYS A 465 3.26 19.30 11.60
N MET A 466 1.96 19.30 11.33
CA MET A 466 1.41 18.85 10.05
C MET A 466 2.07 19.55 8.86
N LEU A 467 2.13 20.89 8.91
CA LEU A 467 2.78 21.68 7.86
C LEU A 467 4.28 21.36 7.72
N THR A 468 5.02 21.32 8.84
CA THR A 468 6.46 21.04 8.81
C THR A 468 6.74 19.66 8.23
N PHE A 469 6.02 18.63 8.65
CA PHE A 469 6.18 17.28 8.13
C PHE A 469 5.80 17.19 6.64
N SER A 470 4.73 17.85 6.19
CA SER A 470 4.38 17.88 4.76
C SER A 470 5.39 18.63 3.90
N LEU A 471 6.05 19.67 4.42
CA LEU A 471 7.18 20.32 3.73
C LEU A 471 8.39 19.38 3.61
N VAL A 472 8.71 18.63 4.67
CA VAL A 472 9.79 17.61 4.62
C VAL A 472 9.44 16.51 3.63
N SER A 473 8.17 16.07 3.58
CA SER A 473 7.66 15.11 2.60
C SER A 473 7.85 15.61 1.16
N LEU A 474 7.53 16.89 0.90
CA LEU A 474 7.74 17.53 -0.40
C LEU A 474 9.23 17.54 -0.79
N VAL A 475 10.13 17.89 0.15
CA VAL A 475 11.57 17.85 -0.08
C VAL A 475 12.04 16.43 -0.41
N CYS A 476 11.54 15.41 0.30
CA CYS A 476 11.86 14.01 0.02
C CYS A 476 11.45 13.61 -1.40
N LEU A 477 10.26 13.98 -1.86
CA LEU A 477 9.79 13.70 -3.22
C LEU A 477 10.69 14.36 -4.29
N VAL A 478 11.08 15.62 -4.06
CA VAL A 478 11.99 16.34 -4.97
C VAL A 478 13.37 15.67 -4.99
N LEU A 479 13.90 15.27 -3.85
CA LEU A 479 15.19 14.56 -3.76
C LEU A 479 15.13 13.20 -4.49
N ILE A 480 14.03 12.46 -4.38
CA ILE A 480 13.84 11.20 -5.10
C ILE A 480 13.81 11.45 -6.62
N LEU A 481 13.11 12.48 -7.08
CA LEU A 481 13.06 12.85 -8.50
C LEU A 481 14.45 13.26 -9.02
N LEU A 482 15.18 14.08 -8.27
CA LEU A 482 16.55 14.47 -8.61
C LEU A 482 17.49 13.28 -8.64
N TYR A 483 17.33 12.34 -7.70
CA TYR A 483 18.11 11.11 -7.66
C TYR A 483 17.88 10.25 -8.91
N TYR A 484 16.61 10.03 -9.30
CA TYR A 484 16.29 9.25 -10.51
C TYR A 484 16.80 9.90 -11.78
N THR A 485 16.63 11.22 -11.92
CA THR A 485 17.12 11.95 -13.10
C THR A 485 18.65 11.96 -13.17
N TYR A 486 19.34 12.08 -12.03
CA TYR A 486 20.81 11.99 -11.97
C TYR A 486 21.31 10.58 -12.33
N GLU A 487 20.75 9.53 -11.72
CA GLU A 487 21.14 8.15 -12.00
C GLU A 487 20.89 7.74 -13.44
N ASN A 488 19.74 8.11 -14.01
CA ASN A 488 19.45 7.84 -15.41
C ASN A 488 20.44 8.56 -16.33
N LYS A 489 20.71 9.86 -16.12
CA LYS A 489 21.73 10.59 -16.90
C LYS A 489 23.12 9.98 -16.77
N ARG A 490 23.51 9.52 -15.58
CA ARG A 490 24.80 8.85 -15.35
C ARG A 490 24.88 7.54 -16.15
N ARG A 491 23.79 6.77 -16.19
CA ARG A 491 23.70 5.51 -16.94
C ARG A 491 23.66 5.74 -18.44
N ASP A 492 22.95 6.75 -18.92
CA ASP A 492 22.94 7.15 -20.34
C ASP A 492 24.34 7.55 -20.82
N ASN A 493 25.11 8.27 -19.98
CA ASN A 493 26.50 8.63 -20.30
C ASN A 493 27.46 7.42 -20.25
N ALA A 494 27.15 6.38 -19.49
CA ALA A 494 27.95 5.15 -19.38
C ALA A 494 27.50 4.06 -20.37
N GLU A 495 26.48 4.32 -21.19
CA GLU A 495 25.89 3.34 -22.11
C GLU A 495 26.86 2.96 -23.24
N ALA A 496 27.74 3.88 -23.63
CA ALA A 496 28.82 3.64 -24.60
C ALA A 496 29.88 2.63 -24.09
N ASP A 497 30.15 2.62 -22.78
CA ASP A 497 31.12 1.71 -22.15
C ASP A 497 30.52 0.33 -21.80
N ASN A 498 29.18 0.22 -21.74
CA ASN A 498 28.46 -1.01 -21.37
C ASN A 498 27.91 -1.78 -22.57
N ALA A 499 28.30 -1.42 -23.80
CA ALA A 499 27.82 -2.08 -25.02
C ALA A 499 28.14 -3.59 -25.09
N GLU A 500 29.19 -4.06 -24.40
CA GLU A 500 29.50 -5.49 -24.30
C GLU A 500 28.49 -6.29 -23.45
N PHE A 501 27.76 -5.65 -22.54
CA PHE A 501 26.74 -6.30 -21.71
C PHE A 501 25.39 -6.49 -22.44
N MET A 502 25.19 -5.90 -23.63
CA MET A 502 23.97 -6.05 -24.44
C MET A 502 23.80 -7.47 -25.01
N ASN A 503 24.86 -8.30 -25.00
CA ASN A 503 24.87 -9.63 -25.64
C ASN A 503 24.54 -10.80 -24.69
N ILE A 504 24.17 -10.55 -23.43
CA ILE A 504 23.78 -11.63 -22.52
C ILE A 504 22.25 -11.83 -22.64
N GLU A 505 21.83 -12.82 -23.42
CA GLU A 505 20.43 -13.27 -23.46
C GLU A 505 19.95 -13.64 -22.05
N ASN A 506 18.70 -13.31 -21.73
CA ASN A 506 18.03 -13.67 -20.47
C ASN A 506 18.55 -13.01 -19.18
N ILE A 507 19.27 -11.87 -19.24
CA ILE A 507 19.59 -11.02 -18.06
C ILE A 507 18.35 -10.76 -17.17
N GLU A 508 17.17 -10.66 -17.79
CA GLU A 508 15.88 -10.44 -17.14
C GLU A 508 15.52 -11.53 -16.10
N PHE A 509 16.08 -12.74 -16.25
CA PHE A 509 15.85 -13.87 -15.35
C PHE A 509 16.88 -13.98 -14.22
N ALA A 510 17.97 -13.20 -14.25
CA ALA A 510 19.04 -13.30 -13.26
C ALA A 510 18.69 -12.70 -11.88
N ASP A 511 17.49 -12.14 -11.68
CA ASP A 511 17.01 -11.48 -10.45
C ASP A 511 18.07 -10.51 -9.86
N LEU A 512 18.69 -9.73 -10.76
CA LEU A 512 19.65 -8.69 -10.42
C LEU A 512 18.93 -7.49 -9.77
N THR A 513 19.58 -6.85 -8.80
CA THR A 513 19.05 -5.62 -8.19
C THR A 513 19.16 -4.42 -9.13
N ASP A 514 18.45 -3.32 -8.81
CA ASP A 514 18.48 -2.08 -9.59
C ASP A 514 19.88 -1.44 -9.66
N LYS A 515 20.77 -1.75 -8.71
CA LYS A 515 22.19 -1.33 -8.76
C LYS A 515 23.07 -2.29 -9.55
N GLN A 516 22.75 -3.59 -9.54
CA GLN A 516 23.51 -4.61 -10.25
C GLN A 516 23.19 -4.64 -11.75
N ASN A 517 21.98 -4.28 -12.15
CA ASN A 517 21.59 -4.21 -13.54
C ASN A 517 21.96 -2.82 -14.16
N PRO A 518 22.98 -2.75 -15.05
CA PRO A 518 23.40 -1.50 -15.67
C PRO A 518 22.36 -0.93 -16.64
N PHE A 519 21.50 -1.78 -17.22
CA PHE A 519 20.44 -1.38 -18.13
C PHE A 519 19.14 -0.94 -17.43
N PHE A 520 19.03 -1.15 -16.11
CA PHE A 520 17.85 -0.73 -15.38
C PHE A 520 17.68 0.80 -15.45
N ARG A 521 16.49 1.26 -15.79
CA ARG A 521 16.14 2.69 -15.84
C ARG A 521 15.08 3.01 -14.80
N TYR A 522 15.34 4.04 -14.00
CA TYR A 522 14.39 4.51 -13.00
C TYR A 522 13.26 5.27 -13.70
N THR A 523 12.01 4.92 -13.39
CA THR A 523 10.86 5.67 -13.90
C THR A 523 10.48 6.77 -12.92
N ALA A 524 10.42 8.01 -13.42
CA ALA A 524 10.05 9.19 -12.64
C ALA A 524 8.54 9.28 -12.33
#